data_AF-A0A520XG30-F1
#
_entry.id   AF-A0A520XG30-F1
#
_cell.length_a   1.000
_cell.length_b   1.000
_cell.length_c   1.000
_cell.angle_alpha   90.00
_cell.angle_beta   90.00
_cell.angle_gamma   90.00
#
_symmetry.space_group_name_H-M   'P 1'
#
loop_
_entity.id
_entity.type
_entity.pdbx_description
1 polymer ?
#
loop_
_entity_poly.entity_id
_entity_poly.type
_entity_poly.pdbx_seq_one_letter_code
_entity_poly.pdbx_strand_id
1 'polypeptide(L)'
;MLENQEELQEQTTETAGVQTEETVNQDNADIQEPSQENPNPENNQVQPVSEKIKSLNTILGYVAVNKPIIFDKCVKTGAVAMSIFELLKMDFDLIKSGNNEEARLEKEDLVVASYMANSGLIGIPEYILYKGDLTGGEYDMMKQHTKLSANSALPISPVSTLAILDHHELPLAKGYNKKMTGVSRSAYVIGIADRFIDDAHMTSSLNKPAKSRYDAVSNAVSMFDNTSQIFSVEEINAIAALLLNINI
;
A
#
# COMPACT_ATOMS: atom_id res chain seq x y z
N MET A 1 -5.19 -63.64 -4.22
CA MET A 1 -5.97 -64.32 -5.27
C MET A 1 -6.88 -63.28 -5.86
N LEU A 2 -6.81 -62.78 -7.09
CA LEU A 2 -6.03 -62.97 -8.33
C LEU A 2 -6.33 -61.65 -9.09
N GLU A 3 -5.33 -60.84 -9.44
CA GLU A 3 -4.77 -60.67 -10.80
C GLU A 3 -5.81 -60.28 -11.88
N ASN A 4 -5.63 -59.11 -12.51
CA ASN A 4 -5.23 -59.07 -13.92
C ASN A 4 -4.77 -57.68 -14.39
N GLN A 5 -3.60 -57.68 -15.01
CA GLN A 5 -2.94 -56.65 -15.81
C GLN A 5 -3.20 -56.91 -17.31
N GLU A 6 -3.25 -55.85 -18.13
CA GLU A 6 -2.93 -55.80 -19.58
C GLU A 6 -2.49 -54.33 -19.81
N GLU A 7 -1.27 -53.88 -20.17
CA GLU A 7 -0.24 -54.24 -21.17
C GLU A 7 -0.71 -54.12 -22.63
N LEU A 8 -0.39 -53.02 -23.34
CA LEU A 8 0.59 -52.83 -24.46
C LEU A 8 -0.13 -51.88 -25.47
N GLN A 9 0.48 -51.03 -26.32
CA GLN A 9 1.74 -51.10 -27.04
C GLN A 9 2.05 -49.73 -27.70
N GLU A 10 3.33 -49.40 -27.80
CA GLU A 10 3.91 -48.36 -28.67
C GLU A 10 3.72 -48.68 -30.15
N GLN A 11 3.61 -47.65 -31.01
CA GLN A 11 4.02 -47.75 -32.41
C GLN A 11 4.62 -46.42 -32.91
N THR A 12 5.90 -46.53 -33.25
CA THR A 12 6.73 -45.61 -34.01
C THR A 12 6.51 -45.81 -35.51
N THR A 13 6.57 -44.74 -36.29
CA THR A 13 6.92 -44.79 -37.73
C THR A 13 7.65 -43.51 -38.16
N GLU A 14 8.95 -43.65 -38.44
CA GLU A 14 9.69 -42.79 -39.38
C GLU A 14 9.41 -43.23 -40.82
N THR A 15 9.36 -42.31 -41.79
CA THR A 15 10.37 -42.15 -42.87
C THR A 15 9.88 -41.27 -44.03
N ALA A 16 10.86 -40.52 -44.58
CA ALA A 16 10.98 -39.91 -45.91
C ALA A 16 9.96 -38.80 -46.31
N GLY A 17 10.34 -37.61 -46.77
CA GLY A 17 11.51 -37.23 -47.56
C GLY A 17 11.05 -36.82 -48.96
N VAL A 18 10.71 -35.54 -49.17
CA VAL A 18 10.58 -34.92 -50.49
C VAL A 18 11.08 -33.48 -50.42
N GLN A 19 12.11 -33.19 -51.23
CA GLN A 19 12.62 -31.86 -51.53
C GLN A 19 11.65 -31.12 -52.46
N THR A 20 11.44 -29.82 -52.24
CA THR A 20 11.21 -28.86 -53.33
C THR A 20 11.84 -27.51 -52.98
N GLU A 21 12.50 -26.97 -53.99
CA GLU A 21 13.34 -25.78 -54.04
C GLU A 21 12.56 -24.45 -53.93
N GLU A 22 13.33 -23.43 -53.53
CA GLU A 22 13.27 -22.02 -53.93
C GLU A 22 11.93 -21.26 -53.89
N THR A 23 11.89 -20.22 -53.05
CA THR A 23 12.09 -18.85 -53.56
C THR A 23 12.35 -17.86 -52.42
N VAL A 24 13.47 -17.17 -52.54
CA VAL A 24 13.87 -16.00 -51.75
C VAL A 24 12.96 -14.84 -52.13
N ASN A 25 12.32 -14.20 -51.15
CA ASN A 25 11.85 -12.83 -51.34
C ASN A 25 12.26 -11.99 -50.12
N GLN A 26 13.25 -11.13 -50.35
CA GLN A 26 13.70 -10.10 -49.41
C GLN A 26 12.78 -8.90 -49.57
N ASP A 27 11.89 -8.69 -48.61
CA ASP A 27 11.29 -7.38 -48.38
C ASP A 27 11.86 -6.82 -47.07
N ASN A 28 12.87 -5.97 -47.23
CA ASN A 28 13.41 -5.11 -46.18
C ASN A 28 12.35 -4.06 -45.80
N ALA A 29 11.62 -4.31 -44.73
CA ALA A 29 10.90 -3.25 -44.02
C ALA A 29 11.81 -2.75 -42.89
N ASP A 30 12.24 -1.49 -43.03
CA ASP A 30 12.98 -0.69 -42.07
C ASP A 30 12.18 -0.61 -40.75
N ILE A 31 12.48 -1.49 -39.79
CA ILE A 31 12.00 -1.36 -38.41
C ILE A 31 13.01 -0.48 -37.70
N GLN A 32 12.75 0.82 -37.69
CA GLN A 32 13.41 1.73 -36.75
C GLN A 32 13.02 1.31 -35.34
N GLU A 33 13.98 0.81 -34.57
CA GLU A 33 13.83 0.62 -33.13
C GLU A 33 13.40 1.96 -32.50
N PRO A 34 12.37 1.99 -31.65
CA PRO A 34 12.02 3.19 -30.92
C PRO A 34 13.19 3.52 -29.98
N SER A 35 13.81 4.68 -30.24
CA SER A 35 14.83 5.27 -29.39
C SER A 35 14.37 5.24 -27.94
N GLN A 36 15.12 4.55 -27.09
CA GLN A 36 14.95 4.63 -25.65
C GLN A 36 15.28 6.06 -25.21
N GLU A 37 14.25 6.89 -25.05
CA GLU A 37 14.36 8.15 -24.32
C GLU A 37 14.78 7.80 -22.89
N ASN A 38 16.04 8.05 -22.61
CA ASN A 38 16.62 7.99 -21.28
C ASN A 38 15.84 9.02 -20.41
N PRO A 39 15.11 8.61 -19.36
CA PRO A 39 14.40 9.56 -18.53
C PRO A 39 15.43 10.49 -17.87
N ASN A 40 15.33 11.77 -18.20
CA ASN A 40 16.18 12.84 -17.67
C ASN A 40 16.14 12.82 -16.13
N PRO A 41 17.28 12.65 -15.42
CA PRO A 41 17.30 12.57 -13.95
C PRO A 41 17.14 13.93 -13.25
N GLU A 42 16.89 15.02 -13.97
CA GLU A 42 17.06 16.39 -13.46
C GLU A 42 15.85 17.08 -12.80
N ASN A 43 14.78 16.40 -12.40
CA ASN A 43 13.65 17.09 -11.75
C ASN A 43 13.19 16.55 -10.39
N ASN A 44 14.11 16.04 -9.58
CA ASN A 44 13.87 15.71 -8.17
C ASN A 44 14.29 16.88 -7.25
N GLN A 45 13.84 18.10 -7.54
CA GLN A 45 14.00 19.18 -6.57
C GLN A 45 13.10 18.90 -5.36
N VAL A 46 13.73 18.53 -4.23
CA VAL A 46 13.05 18.32 -2.96
C VAL A 46 12.36 19.63 -2.55
N GLN A 47 11.03 19.60 -2.41
CA GLN A 47 10.29 20.77 -1.98
C GLN A 47 10.66 21.15 -0.53
N PRO A 48 10.75 22.45 -0.21
CA PRO A 48 10.91 22.90 1.16
C PRO A 48 9.77 22.41 2.05
N VAL A 49 10.10 22.06 3.30
CA VAL A 49 9.17 21.57 4.33
C VAL A 49 7.95 22.48 4.51
N SER A 50 8.17 23.79 4.49
CA SER A 50 7.11 24.79 4.63
C SER A 50 6.07 24.70 3.52
N GLU A 51 6.48 24.38 2.30
CA GLU A 51 5.56 24.21 1.16
C GLU A 51 4.79 22.89 1.26
N LYS A 52 5.45 21.82 1.75
CA LYS A 52 4.80 20.53 2.03
C LYS A 52 3.70 20.69 3.08
N ILE A 53 3.99 21.37 4.19
CA ILE A 53 3.01 21.63 5.27
C ILE A 53 1.85 22.49 4.77
N LYS A 54 2.13 23.57 4.03
CA LYS A 54 1.10 24.47 3.48
C LYS A 54 0.15 23.72 2.56
N SER A 55 0.68 22.85 1.73
CA SER A 55 -0.12 22.10 0.78
C SER A 55 -0.89 20.95 1.45
N LEU A 56 -0.32 20.29 2.47
CA LEU A 56 -1.05 19.34 3.32
C LEU A 56 -2.26 20.01 3.97
N ASN A 57 -2.06 21.20 4.56
CA ASN A 57 -3.14 21.99 5.14
C ASN A 57 -4.19 22.39 4.10
N THR A 58 -3.79 22.64 2.86
CA THR A 58 -4.71 22.97 1.77
C THR A 58 -5.60 21.77 1.42
N ILE A 59 -4.99 20.59 1.23
CA ILE A 59 -5.72 19.37 0.88
C ILE A 59 -6.63 18.94 2.03
N LEU A 60 -6.07 18.82 3.23
CA LEU A 60 -6.86 18.45 4.41
C LEU A 60 -7.94 19.50 4.73
N GLY A 61 -7.68 20.78 4.50
CA GLY A 61 -8.69 21.83 4.62
C GLY A 61 -9.85 21.65 3.63
N TYR A 62 -9.56 21.28 2.38
CA TYR A 62 -10.58 20.93 1.41
C TYR A 62 -11.39 19.70 1.83
N VAL A 63 -10.73 18.65 2.34
CA VAL A 63 -11.41 17.45 2.86
C VAL A 63 -12.27 17.80 4.07
N ALA A 64 -11.79 18.65 4.99
CA ALA A 64 -12.53 19.08 6.18
C ALA A 64 -13.85 19.76 5.82
N VAL A 65 -13.83 20.64 4.81
CA VAL A 65 -15.02 21.38 4.37
C VAL A 65 -16.02 20.47 3.65
N ASN A 66 -15.55 19.58 2.77
CA ASN A 66 -16.43 18.82 1.88
C ASN A 66 -16.81 17.44 2.42
N LYS A 67 -15.97 16.84 3.25
CA LYS A 67 -16.08 15.46 3.75
C LYS A 67 -15.51 15.35 5.18
N PRO A 68 -16.16 15.95 6.20
CA PRO A 68 -15.63 16.06 7.56
C PRO A 68 -15.31 14.70 8.21
N ILE A 69 -16.06 13.65 7.87
CA ILE A 69 -15.82 12.29 8.35
C ILE A 69 -14.51 11.73 7.80
N ILE A 70 -14.23 11.95 6.51
CA ILE A 70 -12.98 11.52 5.87
C ILE A 70 -11.81 12.30 6.48
N PHE A 71 -11.99 13.60 6.72
CA PHE A 71 -10.99 14.41 7.41
C PHE A 71 -10.68 13.88 8.81
N ASP A 72 -11.71 13.57 9.61
CA ASP A 72 -11.54 12.97 10.94
C ASP A 72 -10.76 11.64 10.87
N LYS A 73 -11.08 10.78 9.89
CA LYS A 73 -10.32 9.55 9.62
C LYS A 73 -8.85 9.85 9.27
N CYS A 74 -8.57 10.80 8.39
CA CYS A 74 -7.21 11.18 8.01
C CYS A 74 -6.40 11.67 9.22
N VAL A 75 -6.97 12.56 10.01
CA VAL A 75 -6.31 13.14 11.20
C VAL A 75 -6.03 12.08 12.25
N LYS A 76 -7.01 11.23 12.58
CA LYS A 76 -6.84 10.18 13.58
C LYS A 76 -5.86 9.11 13.15
N THR A 77 -5.94 8.67 11.89
CA THR A 77 -5.01 7.69 11.33
C THR A 77 -3.59 8.23 11.37
N GLY A 78 -3.38 9.48 10.92
CA GLY A 78 -2.07 10.13 10.97
C GLY A 78 -1.53 10.25 12.39
N ALA A 79 -2.35 10.71 13.34
CA ALA A 79 -1.94 10.87 14.74
C ALA A 79 -1.53 9.53 15.40
N VAL A 80 -2.29 8.46 15.16
CA VAL A 80 -1.96 7.12 15.66
C VAL A 80 -0.68 6.59 15.01
N ALA A 81 -0.56 6.69 13.68
CA ALA A 81 0.63 6.24 12.96
C ALA A 81 1.90 6.96 13.45
N MET A 82 1.82 8.27 13.66
CA MET A 82 2.92 9.05 14.22
C MET A 82 3.33 8.60 15.62
N SER A 83 2.36 8.23 16.46
CA SER A 83 2.64 7.70 17.79
C SER A 83 3.34 6.34 17.73
N ILE A 84 3.00 5.50 16.75
CA ILE A 84 3.68 4.22 16.51
C ILE A 84 5.09 4.43 15.97
N PHE A 85 5.29 5.35 15.01
CA PHE A 85 6.62 5.66 14.49
C PHE A 85 7.58 6.10 15.59
N GLU A 86 7.11 6.98 16.48
CA GLU A 86 7.88 7.45 17.63
C GLU A 86 8.18 6.31 18.63
N LEU A 87 7.17 5.48 18.95
CA LEU A 87 7.31 4.33 19.85
C LEU A 87 8.38 3.35 19.38
N LEU A 88 8.31 2.96 18.10
CA LEU A 88 9.20 1.98 17.52
C LEU A 88 10.60 2.53 17.33
N LYS A 89 10.82 3.83 17.63
CA LYS A 89 12.02 4.57 17.23
C LYS A 89 12.36 4.17 15.82
N MET A 90 11.37 4.29 14.92
CA MET A 90 11.64 4.08 13.50
C MET A 90 12.56 5.22 13.07
N ASP A 91 13.83 5.01 13.39
CA ASP A 91 14.99 5.66 12.87
C ASP A 91 14.95 5.29 11.41
N PHE A 92 14.45 6.23 10.62
CA PHE A 92 14.49 6.22 9.17
C PHE A 92 15.83 5.59 8.78
N ASP A 93 15.83 4.58 7.90
CA ASP A 93 17.01 3.81 7.49
C ASP A 93 18.19 4.66 6.91
N LEU A 94 18.08 5.98 6.99
CA LEU A 94 19.02 7.01 6.59
C LEU A 94 20.10 7.36 7.64
N ILE A 95 20.05 6.84 8.88
CA ILE A 95 21.16 7.00 9.84
C ILE A 95 22.45 6.29 9.36
N LYS A 96 22.38 5.42 8.34
CA LYS A 96 23.58 4.86 7.69
C LYS A 96 24.30 5.81 6.73
N SER A 97 23.67 6.91 6.30
CA SER A 97 24.28 7.85 5.33
C SER A 97 25.09 8.98 5.97
N GLY A 98 24.95 9.21 7.28
CA GLY A 98 25.56 10.35 7.97
C GLY A 98 24.96 11.71 7.58
N ASN A 99 23.91 11.75 6.74
CA ASN A 99 23.24 12.98 6.33
C ASN A 99 21.94 13.19 7.12
N ASN A 100 22.02 14.01 8.16
CA ASN A 100 20.89 14.34 9.05
C ASN A 100 19.72 15.02 8.30
N GLU A 101 19.96 15.66 7.15
CA GLU A 101 18.94 16.38 6.41
C GLU A 101 18.05 15.45 5.59
N GLU A 102 18.62 14.44 4.92
CA GLU A 102 17.83 13.43 4.20
C GLU A 102 16.96 12.62 5.15
N ALA A 103 17.51 12.22 6.31
CA ALA A 103 16.75 11.52 7.35
C ALA A 103 15.57 12.36 7.87
N ARG A 104 15.78 13.68 8.01
CA ARG A 104 14.74 14.62 8.42
C ARG A 104 13.65 14.78 7.35
N LEU A 105 14.03 14.89 6.09
CA LEU A 105 13.09 15.03 4.97
C LEU A 105 12.22 13.78 4.79
N GLU A 106 12.80 12.59 4.94
CA GLU A 106 12.05 11.33 4.90
C GLU A 106 11.08 11.21 6.07
N LYS A 107 11.46 11.68 7.28
CA LYS A 107 10.56 11.77 8.44
C LYS A 107 9.35 12.63 8.13
N GLU A 108 9.57 13.80 7.54
CA GLU A 108 8.52 14.74 7.19
C GLU A 108 7.60 14.18 6.10
N ASP A 109 8.17 13.47 5.13
CA ASP A 109 7.40 12.83 4.07
C ASP A 109 6.53 11.68 4.61
N LEU A 110 7.00 10.94 5.61
CA LEU A 110 6.19 9.94 6.29
C LEU A 110 5.11 10.54 7.19
N VAL A 111 5.36 11.71 7.80
CA VAL A 111 4.31 12.48 8.48
C VAL A 111 3.22 12.81 7.47
N VAL A 112 3.58 13.43 6.33
CA VAL A 112 2.62 13.76 5.27
C VAL A 112 1.89 12.51 4.80
N ALA A 113 2.60 11.41 4.54
CA ALA A 113 2.01 10.14 4.10
C ALA A 113 0.96 9.61 5.07
N SER A 114 1.24 9.65 6.38
CA SER A 114 0.33 9.15 7.41
C SER A 114 -1.01 9.88 7.44
N TYR A 115 -1.00 11.20 7.26
CA TYR A 115 -2.22 12.02 7.21
C TYR A 115 -2.92 11.94 5.85
N MET A 116 -2.18 11.68 4.78
CA MET A 116 -2.70 11.65 3.42
C MET A 116 -3.24 10.28 2.99
N ALA A 117 -2.90 9.20 3.70
CA ALA A 117 -3.18 7.81 3.32
C ALA A 117 -4.65 7.56 2.91
N ASN A 118 -5.58 8.22 3.57
CA ASN A 118 -7.02 8.08 3.37
C ASN A 118 -7.69 9.26 2.64
N SER A 119 -6.94 10.27 2.21
CA SER A 119 -7.49 11.47 1.56
C SER A 119 -8.20 11.16 0.25
N GLY A 120 -7.74 10.13 -0.48
CA GLY A 120 -8.32 9.64 -1.73
C GLY A 120 -9.73 9.07 -1.59
N LEU A 121 -10.23 8.81 -0.37
CA LEU A 121 -11.63 8.44 -0.14
C LEU A 121 -12.61 9.51 -0.65
N ILE A 122 -12.16 10.76 -0.80
CA ILE A 122 -12.96 11.85 -1.39
C ILE A 122 -13.39 11.56 -2.83
N GLY A 123 -12.60 10.77 -3.57
CA GLY A 123 -12.90 10.37 -4.94
C GLY A 123 -13.74 9.10 -5.04
N ILE A 124 -14.08 8.45 -3.92
CA ILE A 124 -14.92 7.26 -3.90
C ILE A 124 -16.39 7.68 -3.93
N PRO A 125 -17.23 7.11 -4.81
CA PRO A 125 -18.66 7.42 -4.85
C PRO A 125 -19.35 7.19 -3.50
N GLU A 126 -20.22 8.12 -3.10
CA GLU A 126 -20.90 8.07 -1.80
C GLU A 126 -21.67 6.76 -1.58
N TYR A 127 -22.38 6.29 -2.60
CA TYR A 127 -23.15 5.04 -2.49
C TYR A 127 -22.29 3.79 -2.25
N ILE A 128 -20.97 3.88 -2.47
CA ILE A 128 -19.99 2.83 -2.12
C ILE A 128 -19.41 3.12 -0.74
N LEU A 129 -18.99 4.37 -0.50
CA LEU A 129 -18.37 4.80 0.75
C LEU A 129 -19.26 4.54 1.98
N TYR A 130 -20.57 4.77 1.82
CA TYR A 130 -21.55 4.60 2.88
C TYR A 130 -22.25 3.23 2.83
N LYS A 131 -21.74 2.24 2.09
CA LYS A 131 -22.37 0.91 1.99
C LYS A 131 -21.75 -0.06 3.01
N GLY A 132 -22.57 -0.88 3.64
CA GLY A 132 -22.11 -1.89 4.61
C GLY A 132 -21.35 -3.03 3.95
N ASP A 133 -22.04 -3.75 3.05
CA ASP A 133 -21.46 -4.87 2.30
C ASP A 133 -21.22 -4.47 0.84
N LEU A 134 -19.96 -4.56 0.42
CA LEU A 134 -19.54 -4.25 -0.94
C LEU A 134 -19.57 -5.52 -1.80
N THR A 135 -20.07 -5.39 -3.02
CA THR A 135 -19.81 -6.38 -4.08
C THR A 135 -18.32 -6.37 -4.46
N GLY A 136 -17.85 -7.40 -5.17
CA GLY A 136 -16.46 -7.46 -5.63
C GLY A 136 -16.04 -6.20 -6.42
N GLY A 137 -16.88 -5.74 -7.35
CA GLY A 137 -16.61 -4.53 -8.13
C GLY A 137 -16.62 -3.24 -7.30
N GLU A 138 -17.51 -3.12 -6.31
CA GLU A 138 -17.52 -1.99 -5.38
C GLU A 138 -16.31 -2.00 -4.44
N TYR A 139 -15.87 -3.19 -4.03
CA TYR A 139 -14.64 -3.35 -3.27
C TYR A 139 -13.42 -2.96 -4.12
N ASP A 140 -13.39 -3.34 -5.40
CA ASP A 140 -12.33 -2.92 -6.34
C ASP A 140 -12.28 -1.40 -6.53
N MET A 141 -13.44 -0.73 -6.54
CA MET A 141 -13.54 0.73 -6.53
C MET A 141 -13.02 1.31 -5.21
N MET A 142 -13.43 0.78 -4.06
CA MET A 142 -12.95 1.21 -2.75
C MET A 142 -11.42 1.14 -2.67
N LYS A 143 -10.79 0.08 -3.18
CA LYS A 143 -9.32 -0.06 -3.21
C LYS A 143 -8.60 1.05 -3.97
N GLN A 144 -9.27 1.75 -4.91
CA GLN A 144 -8.63 2.83 -5.66
C GLN A 144 -8.27 4.04 -4.79
N HIS A 145 -8.83 4.17 -3.58
CA HIS A 145 -8.51 5.30 -2.71
C HIS A 145 -7.02 5.39 -2.40
N THR A 146 -6.28 4.27 -2.32
CA THR A 146 -4.84 4.31 -2.05
C THR A 146 -4.07 4.99 -3.18
N LYS A 147 -4.44 4.70 -4.44
CA LYS A 147 -3.87 5.37 -5.62
C LYS A 147 -4.28 6.83 -5.70
N LEU A 148 -5.54 7.13 -5.39
CA LEU A 148 -6.04 8.51 -5.36
C LEU A 148 -5.30 9.34 -4.30
N SER A 149 -5.09 8.77 -3.10
CA SER A 149 -4.30 9.38 -2.02
C SER A 149 -2.85 9.60 -2.42
N ALA A 150 -2.22 8.62 -3.07
CA ALA A 150 -0.82 8.74 -3.50
C ALA A 150 -0.64 9.78 -4.62
N ASN A 151 -1.59 9.85 -5.55
CA ASN A 151 -1.57 10.83 -6.64
C ASN A 151 -1.92 12.25 -6.16
N SER A 152 -2.70 12.38 -5.08
CA SER A 152 -3.03 13.68 -4.47
C SER A 152 -1.99 14.13 -3.45
N ALA A 153 -1.20 13.19 -2.92
CA ALA A 153 -0.07 13.52 -2.08
C ALA A 153 0.92 14.40 -2.86
N LEU A 154 1.50 15.34 -2.12
CA LEU A 154 2.50 16.27 -2.64
C LEU A 154 3.73 15.51 -3.14
N PRO A 155 4.68 16.18 -3.82
CA PRO A 155 5.99 15.61 -4.04
C PRO A 155 6.65 15.25 -2.69
N ILE A 156 6.49 13.99 -2.31
CA ILE A 156 7.13 13.33 -1.18
C ILE A 156 8.03 12.24 -1.74
N SER A 157 8.90 11.69 -0.90
CA SER A 157 9.79 10.61 -1.30
C SER A 157 9.02 9.45 -1.96
N PRO A 158 9.61 8.74 -2.94
CA PRO A 158 9.01 7.53 -3.49
C PRO A 158 8.66 6.49 -2.42
N VAL A 159 9.45 6.40 -1.35
CA VAL A 159 9.22 5.48 -0.23
C VAL A 159 7.96 5.88 0.55
N SER A 160 7.77 7.17 0.83
CA SER A 160 6.57 7.67 1.50
C SER A 160 5.32 7.57 0.61
N THR A 161 5.48 7.76 -0.71
CA THR A 161 4.42 7.50 -1.69
C THR A 161 4.02 6.02 -1.69
N LEU A 162 4.98 5.11 -1.65
CA LEU A 162 4.71 3.67 -1.53
C LEU A 162 4.04 3.33 -0.19
N ALA A 163 4.39 4.02 0.90
CA ALA A 163 3.71 3.83 2.18
C ALA A 163 2.22 4.17 2.10
N ILE A 164 1.84 5.21 1.34
CA ILE A 164 0.44 5.53 1.04
C ILE A 164 -0.19 4.45 0.17
N LEU A 165 0.46 4.02 -0.92
CA LEU A 165 -0.10 3.04 -1.85
C LEU A 165 -0.38 1.69 -1.17
N ASP A 166 0.50 1.30 -0.25
CA ASP A 166 0.59 -0.06 0.27
C ASP A 166 0.08 -0.19 1.70
N HIS A 167 -0.51 0.84 2.31
CA HIS A 167 -0.94 0.76 3.72
C HIS A 167 -2.02 -0.30 4.00
N HIS A 168 -2.78 -0.73 2.98
CA HIS A 168 -3.70 -1.85 3.07
C HIS A 168 -3.10 -3.21 2.70
N GLU A 169 -1.79 -3.27 2.42
CA GLU A 169 -1.10 -4.54 2.34
C GLU A 169 -1.08 -5.22 3.71
N LEU A 170 -1.08 -6.55 3.67
CA LEU A 170 -1.01 -7.41 4.83
C LEU A 170 0.10 -8.43 4.62
N PRO A 171 0.68 -8.94 5.72
CA PRO A 171 1.68 -9.98 5.62
C PRO A 171 1.14 -11.20 4.86
N LEU A 172 2.04 -11.92 4.19
CA LEU A 172 1.70 -13.13 3.43
C LEU A 172 0.68 -12.86 2.30
N ALA A 173 0.77 -11.70 1.64
CA ALA A 173 -0.05 -11.33 0.48
C ALA A 173 -1.57 -11.38 0.71
N LYS A 174 -2.02 -11.03 1.92
CA LYS A 174 -3.44 -11.01 2.29
C LYS A 174 -4.12 -9.66 2.06
N GLY A 175 -3.38 -8.65 1.59
CA GLY A 175 -3.85 -7.28 1.42
C GLY A 175 -4.51 -6.99 0.08
N TYR A 176 -4.66 -5.70 -0.25
CA TYR A 176 -5.39 -5.24 -1.44
C TYR A 176 -4.79 -5.72 -2.76
N ASN A 177 -3.48 -5.57 -2.94
CA ASN A 177 -2.78 -6.00 -4.16
C ASN A 177 -2.03 -7.32 -3.94
N LYS A 178 -2.14 -7.91 -2.75
CA LYS A 178 -1.56 -9.22 -2.41
C LYS A 178 -0.05 -9.23 -2.65
N LYS A 179 0.64 -8.15 -2.26
CA LYS A 179 2.09 -8.06 -2.44
C LYS A 179 2.80 -9.02 -1.50
N MET A 180 3.78 -9.75 -2.02
CA MET A 180 4.62 -10.62 -1.19
C MET A 180 5.89 -9.94 -0.67
N THR A 181 6.41 -8.97 -1.42
CA THR A 181 7.68 -8.28 -1.12
C THR A 181 7.55 -6.80 -1.48
N GLY A 182 8.48 -5.98 -0.98
CA GLY A 182 8.56 -4.56 -1.34
C GLY A 182 7.56 -3.65 -0.61
N VAL A 183 6.82 -4.19 0.37
CA VAL A 183 5.99 -3.38 1.28
C VAL A 183 6.87 -2.85 2.40
N SER A 184 6.88 -1.53 2.59
CA SER A 184 7.69 -0.90 3.63
C SER A 184 7.10 -1.14 5.02
N ARG A 185 7.94 -1.20 6.06
CA ARG A 185 7.46 -1.19 7.46
C ARG A 185 6.55 0.01 7.74
N SER A 186 6.82 1.16 7.11
CA SER A 186 5.98 2.34 7.25
C SER A 186 4.56 2.16 6.71
N ALA A 187 4.40 1.45 5.58
CA ALA A 187 3.09 1.07 5.07
C ALA A 187 2.32 0.24 6.10
N TYR A 188 2.99 -0.73 6.73
CA TYR A 188 2.37 -1.57 7.76
C TYR A 188 1.98 -0.78 9.01
N VAL A 189 2.81 0.17 9.46
CA VAL A 189 2.44 1.06 10.58
C VAL A 189 1.20 1.89 10.26
N ILE A 190 1.15 2.52 9.08
CA ILE A 190 -0.03 3.27 8.64
C ILE A 190 -1.25 2.34 8.57
N GLY A 191 -1.08 1.12 8.06
CA GLY A 191 -2.14 0.11 8.01
C GLY A 191 -2.64 -0.38 9.37
N ILE A 192 -1.76 -0.48 10.36
CA ILE A 192 -2.15 -0.79 11.76
C ILE A 192 -2.99 0.37 12.31
N ALA A 193 -2.53 1.61 12.12
CA ALA A 193 -3.24 2.81 12.56
C ALA A 193 -4.63 2.91 11.91
N ASP A 194 -4.71 2.73 10.59
CA ASP A 194 -5.96 2.78 9.84
C ASP A 194 -6.97 1.72 10.31
N ARG A 195 -6.54 0.46 10.42
CA ARG A 195 -7.38 -0.64 10.92
C ARG A 195 -7.89 -0.39 12.34
N PHE A 196 -7.02 0.12 13.21
CA PHE A 196 -7.42 0.46 14.57
C PHE A 196 -8.46 1.58 14.59
N ILE A 197 -8.27 2.64 13.80
CA ILE A 197 -9.24 3.73 13.70
C ILE A 197 -10.58 3.25 13.13
N ASP A 198 -10.56 2.39 12.11
CA ASP A 198 -11.77 1.85 11.50
C ASP A 198 -12.62 1.00 12.45
N ASP A 199 -11.96 0.28 13.36
CA ASP A 199 -12.65 -0.55 14.35
C ASP A 199 -13.00 0.23 15.63
N ALA A 200 -12.13 1.12 16.10
CA ALA A 200 -12.31 1.88 17.34
C ALA A 200 -13.24 3.09 17.16
N HIS A 201 -13.38 3.59 15.94
CA HIS A 201 -14.23 4.74 15.62
C HIS A 201 -15.17 4.44 14.45
N MET A 202 -16.35 5.06 14.45
CA MET A 202 -17.35 4.93 13.38
C MET A 202 -16.98 5.74 12.12
N THR A 203 -15.70 5.81 11.76
CA THR A 203 -15.15 6.88 10.90
C THR A 203 -15.01 6.50 9.43
N SER A 204 -15.28 5.25 9.02
CA SER A 204 -15.19 4.86 7.61
C SER A 204 -16.18 3.78 7.19
N SER A 205 -16.45 2.79 8.03
CA SER A 205 -17.56 1.88 7.84
C SER A 205 -18.79 2.53 8.43
N LEU A 206 -19.36 3.48 7.70
CA LEU A 206 -20.41 4.40 8.16
C LEU A 206 -21.75 3.74 8.56
N ASN A 207 -21.77 2.42 8.66
CA ASN A 207 -22.88 1.60 9.13
C ASN A 207 -22.45 0.44 10.04
N LYS A 208 -21.18 0.35 10.48
CA LYS A 208 -20.77 -0.65 11.48
C LYS A 208 -20.56 0.05 12.83
N PRO A 209 -21.10 -0.51 13.92
CA PRO A 209 -20.85 0.02 15.25
C PRO A 209 -19.36 -0.09 15.58
N ALA A 210 -18.82 0.90 16.29
CA ALA A 210 -17.47 0.83 16.82
C ALA A 210 -17.34 -0.41 17.72
N LYS A 211 -16.21 -1.11 17.58
CA LYS A 211 -15.85 -2.25 18.43
C LYS A 211 -15.31 -1.75 19.77
N SER A 212 -15.17 -2.67 20.72
CA SER A 212 -14.41 -2.36 21.93
C SER A 212 -12.97 -1.99 21.56
N ARG A 213 -12.34 -1.13 22.36
CA ARG A 213 -10.92 -0.78 22.14
C ARG A 213 -10.04 -2.03 22.11
N TYR A 214 -10.32 -3.01 22.96
CA TYR A 214 -9.59 -4.27 22.99
C TYR A 214 -9.70 -5.03 21.67
N ASP A 215 -10.91 -5.16 21.11
CA ASP A 215 -11.13 -5.84 19.84
C ASP A 215 -10.48 -5.08 18.68
N ALA A 216 -10.55 -3.75 18.69
CA ALA A 216 -9.89 -2.91 17.69
C ALA A 216 -8.37 -3.10 17.69
N VAL A 217 -7.75 -3.12 18.88
CA VAL A 217 -6.32 -3.39 19.03
C VAL A 217 -5.98 -4.79 18.53
N SER A 218 -6.73 -5.80 18.98
CA SER A 218 -6.53 -7.20 18.58
C SER A 218 -6.59 -7.36 17.06
N ASN A 219 -7.61 -6.78 16.41
CA ASN A 219 -7.75 -6.85 14.95
C ASN A 219 -6.62 -6.11 14.22
N ALA A 220 -6.19 -4.95 14.72
CA ALA A 220 -5.16 -4.14 14.09
C ALA A 220 -3.79 -4.85 14.06
N VAL A 221 -3.45 -5.62 15.12
CA VAL A 221 -2.11 -6.23 15.26
C VAL A 221 -2.07 -7.74 14.99
N SER A 222 -3.21 -8.46 15.03
CA SER A 222 -3.25 -9.93 14.93
C SER A 222 -2.60 -10.52 13.68
N MET A 223 -2.58 -9.78 12.58
CA MET A 223 -1.99 -10.23 11.31
C MET A 223 -0.46 -10.13 11.28
N PHE A 224 0.14 -9.51 12.29
CA PHE A 224 1.57 -9.23 12.39
C PHE A 224 2.28 -10.08 13.43
N ASP A 225 1.80 -11.30 13.65
CA ASP A 225 2.47 -12.25 14.53
C ASP A 225 3.90 -12.60 14.06
N ASN A 226 4.59 -13.42 14.86
CA ASN A 226 5.97 -13.84 14.60
C ASN A 226 6.19 -14.55 13.26
N THR A 227 5.13 -15.04 12.61
CA THR A 227 5.26 -15.69 11.31
C THR A 227 5.52 -14.68 10.20
N SER A 228 5.14 -13.42 10.40
CA SER A 228 5.33 -12.36 9.42
C SER A 228 6.77 -11.84 9.34
N GLN A 229 7.53 -11.95 10.43
CA GLN A 229 8.89 -11.38 10.60
C GLN A 229 8.99 -9.86 10.31
N ILE A 230 7.85 -9.15 10.23
CA ILE A 230 7.84 -7.70 9.95
C ILE A 230 8.14 -6.92 11.23
N PHE A 231 7.52 -7.32 12.34
CA PHE A 231 7.72 -6.76 13.67
C PHE A 231 8.11 -7.86 14.65
N SER A 232 8.92 -7.54 15.65
CA SER A 232 9.19 -8.47 16.75
C SER A 232 7.97 -8.61 17.68
N VAL A 233 7.94 -9.66 18.52
CA VAL A 233 6.91 -9.82 19.56
C VAL A 233 6.84 -8.57 20.45
N GLU A 234 8.00 -8.06 20.83
CA GLU A 234 8.13 -6.91 21.72
C GLU A 234 7.58 -5.65 21.06
N GLU A 235 7.85 -5.45 19.78
CA GLU A 235 7.30 -4.33 19.00
C GLU A 235 5.77 -4.43 18.92
N ILE A 236 5.22 -5.60 18.60
CA ILE A 236 3.78 -5.81 18.54
C ILE A 236 3.11 -5.57 19.89
N ASN A 237 3.70 -6.08 20.97
CA ASN A 237 3.19 -5.87 22.32
C ASN A 237 3.25 -4.38 22.72
N ALA A 238 4.32 -3.68 22.35
CA ALA A 238 4.46 -2.25 22.59
C ALA A 238 3.42 -1.45 21.81
N ILE A 239 3.20 -1.77 20.53
CA ILE A 239 2.16 -1.15 19.69
C ILE A 239 0.78 -1.40 20.33
N ALA A 240 0.46 -2.64 20.68
CA ALA A 240 -0.81 -2.97 21.32
C ALA A 240 -1.02 -2.18 22.63
N ALA A 241 0.02 -2.09 23.47
CA ALA A 241 -0.03 -1.30 24.69
C ALA A 241 -0.24 0.19 24.43
N LEU A 242 0.43 0.77 23.42
CA LEU A 242 0.21 2.14 23.00
C LEU A 242 -1.24 2.35 22.56
N LEU A 243 -1.77 1.51 21.68
CA LEU A 243 -3.13 1.64 21.15
C LEU A 243 -4.21 1.47 22.23
N LEU A 244 -3.96 0.66 23.27
CA LEU A 244 -4.86 0.55 24.41
C LEU A 244 -4.95 1.85 25.23
N ASN A 245 -3.88 2.66 25.25
CA ASN A 245 -3.76 3.83 26.13
C ASN A 245 -3.80 5.17 25.39
N ILE A 246 -3.73 5.17 24.06
CA ILE A 246 -3.74 6.39 23.27
C ILE A 246 -5.09 7.12 23.41
N ASN A 247 -5.03 8.46 23.45
CA ASN A 247 -6.19 9.33 23.48
C ASN A 247 -6.46 9.83 22.06
N ILE A 248 -7.68 9.61 21.56
CA ILE A 248 -8.08 9.82 20.16
C ILE A 248 -9.46 10.44 20.11
#